data_AF-A0A7R9AUP8-F1
#
_entry.id   AF-A0A7R9AUP8-F1
#
_cell.length_a   1.000
_cell.length_b   1.000
_cell.length_c   1.000
_cell.angle_alpha   90.00
_cell.angle_beta   90.00
_cell.angle_gamma   90.00
#
_symmetry.space_group_name_H-M   'P 1'
#
loop_
_entity.id
_entity.type
_entity.pdbx_description
1 polymer ?
#
loop_
_entity_poly.entity_id
_entity_poly.type
_entity_poly.pdbx_seq_one_letter_code
_entity_poly.pdbx_strand_id
1 'polypeptide(L)'
;MKEPSGWRKLRNIVQWTPFFQTYKKQRYPWVQLAGHQGNFKAGPEQGTILKKLCPKEELCFQVLMKDVLRPYVPEYKGHVT
;
A
#
# COMPACT_ATOMS: atom_id res chain seq x y z
N MET A 1 35.05 23.13 -25.16
CA MET A 1 34.79 22.03 -24.21
C MET A 1 33.36 21.57 -24.42
N LYS A 2 33.10 20.29 -24.69
CA LYS A 2 31.77 19.79 -25.06
C LYS A 2 30.91 19.70 -23.79
N GLU A 3 29.79 20.42 -23.76
CA GLU A 3 28.80 20.34 -22.67
C GLU A 3 28.46 18.87 -22.40
N PRO A 4 28.59 18.39 -21.14
CA PRO A 4 28.23 17.02 -20.84
C PRO A 4 26.73 16.83 -21.11
N SER A 5 26.42 15.87 -21.98
CA SER A 5 25.05 15.46 -22.31
C SER A 5 24.20 15.34 -21.05
N GLY A 6 22.98 15.87 -21.08
CA GLY A 6 22.03 15.78 -19.96
C GLY A 6 21.85 14.34 -19.47
N TRP A 7 21.96 13.36 -20.38
CA TRP A 7 21.94 11.93 -20.06
C TRP A 7 23.10 11.47 -19.17
N ARG A 8 24.29 12.06 -19.34
CA ARG A 8 25.47 11.75 -18.52
C ARG A 8 25.34 12.36 -17.11
N LYS A 9 24.72 13.54 -16.98
CA LYS A 9 24.38 14.13 -15.67
C LYS A 9 23.33 13.28 -14.95
N LEU A 10 22.27 12.87 -15.65
CA LEU A 10 21.20 12.05 -15.08
C LEU A 10 21.71 10.69 -14.58
N ARG A 11 22.55 10.01 -15.39
CA ARG A 11 23.15 8.71 -15.03
C ARG A 11 24.00 8.82 -13.76
N ASN A 12 24.77 9.89 -13.61
CA ASN A 12 25.56 10.12 -12.41
C ASN A 12 24.68 10.33 -11.17
N ILE A 13 23.58 11.09 -11.27
CA ILE A 13 22.64 11.29 -10.17
C ILE A 13 22.00 9.96 -9.76
N VAL A 14 21.53 9.17 -10.71
CA VAL A 14 20.90 7.86 -10.42
C VAL A 14 21.90 6.89 -9.79
N GLN A 15 23.16 6.89 -10.24
CA GLN A 15 24.20 6.01 -9.69
C GLN A 15 24.63 6.42 -8.27
N TRP A 16 24.61 7.73 -7.94
CA TRP A 16 25.11 8.26 -6.66
C TRP A 16 24.03 8.57 -5.63
N THR A 17 22.74 8.45 -5.93
CA THR A 17 21.68 8.72 -4.94
C THR A 17 21.39 7.45 -4.14
N PRO A 18 21.83 7.34 -2.87
CA PRO A 18 21.70 6.11 -2.07
C PRO A 18 20.25 5.77 -1.68
N PHE A 19 19.30 6.64 -2.03
CA PHE A 19 17.87 6.51 -1.70
C PHE A 19 16.97 6.12 -2.87
N PHE A 20 17.48 6.08 -4.12
CA PHE A 20 16.81 5.33 -5.19
C PHE A 20 17.12 3.84 -5.06
N GLN A 21 17.12 3.34 -3.82
CA GLN A 21 16.83 1.95 -3.56
C GLN A 21 15.40 1.76 -4.06
N THR A 22 15.28 1.24 -5.28
CA THR A 22 14.05 0.57 -5.68
C THR A 22 13.84 -0.44 -4.57
N TYR A 23 12.93 -0.14 -3.64
CA TYR A 23 12.51 -1.09 -2.63
C TYR A 23 12.00 -2.27 -3.45
N LYS A 24 12.87 -3.26 -3.67
CA LYS A 24 12.47 -4.54 -4.23
C LYS A 24 11.30 -4.93 -3.35
N LYS A 25 10.12 -5.08 -3.97
CA LYS A 25 8.83 -5.32 -3.32
C LYS A 25 8.97 -6.53 -2.40
N GLN A 26 9.48 -6.30 -1.20
CA GLN A 26 9.77 -7.36 -0.26
C GLN A 26 8.40 -7.83 0.19
N ARG A 27 8.14 -9.12 0.00
CA ARG A 27 6.93 -9.74 0.50
C ARG A 27 7.02 -9.72 2.01
N TYR A 28 6.41 -8.71 2.63
CA TYR A 28 6.32 -8.64 4.08
C TYR A 28 5.42 -9.78 4.55
N PRO A 29 5.90 -10.67 5.44
CA PRO A 29 5.04 -11.67 6.04
C PRO A 29 4.02 -10.93 6.91
N TRP A 30 2.76 -10.98 6.51
CA TRP A 30 1.66 -10.47 7.33
C TRP A 30 1.32 -11.51 8.39
N VAL A 31 0.81 -11.04 9.53
CA VAL A 31 0.44 -11.89 10.66
C VAL A 31 -1.06 -11.76 10.91
N GLN A 32 -1.73 -12.89 11.13
CA GLN A 32 -3.11 -12.94 11.59
C GLN A 32 -3.12 -13.35 13.06
N LEU A 33 -3.30 -12.38 13.95
CA LEU A 33 -3.32 -12.64 15.40
C LEU A 33 -4.68 -13.14 15.91
N ALA A 34 -5.76 -12.85 15.18
CA ALA A 34 -7.13 -13.19 15.55
C ALA A 34 -8.00 -13.52 14.33
N GLY A 35 -9.19 -14.06 14.59
CA GLY A 35 -10.16 -14.45 13.56
C GLY A 35 -9.83 -15.78 12.89
N HIS A 36 -10.77 -16.30 12.10
CA HIS A 36 -10.62 -17.60 11.45
C HIS A 36 -9.70 -17.53 10.22
N GLN A 37 -8.98 -18.62 9.94
CA GLN A 37 -8.15 -18.75 8.74
C GLN A 37 -9.01 -18.53 7.47
N GLY A 38 -8.44 -17.86 6.47
CA GLY A 38 -9.10 -17.63 5.19
C GLY A 38 -10.05 -16.42 5.15
N ASN A 39 -10.24 -15.70 6.26
CA ASN A 39 -10.97 -14.43 6.27
C ASN A 39 -10.19 -13.28 5.63
N PHE A 40 -8.86 -13.38 5.58
CA PHE A 40 -7.99 -12.34 5.03
C PHE A 40 -7.18 -12.86 3.85
N LYS A 41 -7.02 -12.01 2.83
CA LYS A 41 -6.19 -12.24 1.64
C LYS A 41 -5.43 -10.97 1.29
N ALA A 42 -4.31 -11.10 0.58
CA ALA A 42 -3.63 -9.93 0.03
C ALA A 42 -4.55 -9.20 -0.95
N GLY A 43 -4.59 -7.86 -0.87
CA GLY A 43 -5.34 -7.05 -1.83
C GLY A 43 -4.61 -6.85 -3.15
N PRO A 44 -5.30 -6.30 -4.17
CA PRO A 44 -4.75 -6.09 -5.50
C PRO A 44 -3.66 -5.02 -5.51
N GLU A 45 -3.77 -4.03 -4.61
CA GLU A 45 -2.79 -2.95 -4.46
C GLU A 45 -1.82 -3.23 -3.31
N GLN A 46 -0.60 -2.72 -3.40
CA GLN A 46 0.37 -2.85 -2.34
C GLN A 46 -0.12 -2.15 -1.06
N GLY A 47 0.06 -2.80 0.08
CA GLY A 47 -0.39 -2.28 1.39
C GLY A 47 -1.89 -2.47 1.64
N THR A 48 -2.60 -3.17 0.76
CA THR A 48 -4.04 -3.46 0.93
C THR A 48 -4.28 -4.91 1.32
N ILE A 49 -5.39 -5.14 2.01
CA ILE A 49 -5.85 -6.45 2.45
C ILE A 49 -7.34 -6.61 2.11
N LEU A 50 -7.73 -7.78 1.64
CA LEU A 50 -9.12 -8.16 1.46
C LEU A 50 -9.58 -8.89 2.72
N LYS A 51 -10.72 -8.46 3.27
CA LYS A 51 -11.43 -9.17 4.32
C LYS A 51 -12.71 -9.79 3.73
N LYS A 52 -13.07 -10.99 4.18
CA LYS A 52 -14.35 -11.62 3.83
C LYS A 52 -15.49 -10.66 4.17
N LEU A 53 -16.38 -10.44 3.19
CA LEU A 53 -17.45 -9.45 3.31
C LEU A 53 -18.36 -9.74 4.51
N CYS A 54 -18.58 -8.70 5.31
CA CYS A 54 -19.58 -8.65 6.35
C CYS A 54 -20.39 -7.37 6.15
N PRO A 55 -21.71 -7.44 5.83
CA PRO A 55 -22.50 -6.25 5.52
C PRO A 55 -22.51 -5.19 6.62
N LYS A 56 -22.51 -5.62 7.89
CA LYS A 56 -22.45 -4.69 9.04
C LYS A 56 -21.14 -3.93 9.09
N GLU A 57 -20.03 -4.61 8.80
CA GLU A 57 -18.71 -3.99 8.81
C GLU A 57 -18.50 -3.05 7.63
N GLU A 58 -19.00 -3.41 6.44
CA GLU A 58 -19.01 -2.50 5.29
C GLU A 58 -19.73 -1.19 5.64
N LEU A 59 -20.91 -1.27 6.25
CA LEU A 59 -21.65 -0.08 6.68
C LEU A 59 -20.85 0.75 7.69
N CYS A 60 -20.22 0.11 8.68
CA CYS A 60 -19.35 0.80 9.64
C CYS A 60 -18.20 1.53 8.96
N PHE A 61 -17.50 0.89 8.02
CA PHE A 61 -16.41 1.53 7.28
C PHE A 61 -16.89 2.70 6.41
N GLN A 62 -18.04 2.59 5.75
CA GLN A 62 -18.63 3.68 4.97
C GLN A 62 -18.90 4.93 5.82
N VAL A 63 -19.34 4.74 7.08
CA VAL A 63 -19.51 5.83 8.05
C VAL A 63 -18.15 6.37 8.52
N LEU A 64 -17.22 5.49 8.90
CA LEU A 64 -15.90 5.88 9.40
C LEU A 64 -15.08 6.68 8.39
N MET A 65 -15.25 6.45 7.08
CA MET A 65 -14.58 7.25 6.04
C MET A 65 -15.02 8.71 5.99
N LYS A 66 -16.09 9.07 6.71
CA LYS A 66 -16.63 10.44 6.81
C LYS A 66 -16.56 10.98 8.24
N ASP A 67 -16.03 10.20 9.19
CA ASP A 67 -16.00 10.51 10.61
C ASP A 67 -14.66 11.13 11.04
N VAL A 68 -14.64 11.79 12.20
CA VAL A 68 -13.42 12.32 12.83
C VAL A 68 -12.38 11.24 13.13
N LEU A 69 -12.81 9.97 13.24
CA LEU A 69 -11.95 8.82 13.47
C LEU A 69 -11.22 8.30 12.22
N ARG A 70 -11.54 8.81 11.02
CA ARG A 70 -10.91 8.36 9.75
C ARG A 70 -9.38 8.19 9.80
N PRO A 71 -8.56 9.11 10.37
CA PRO A 71 -7.11 8.94 10.37
C PRO A 71 -6.59 7.84 11.32
N TYR A 72 -7.45 7.28 12.17
CA TYR A 72 -7.10 6.25 13.15
C TYR A 72 -7.60 4.85 12.77
N VAL A 73 -8.25 4.71 11.62
CA VAL A 73 -8.78 3.43 11.10
C VAL A 73 -8.19 3.12 9.73
N PRO A 74 -8.20 1.85 9.28
CA PRO A 74 -7.81 1.52 7.91
C PRO A 74 -8.69 2.24 6.88
N GLU A 75 -8.08 2.69 5.80
CA GLU A 75 -8.82 3.23 4.65
C GLU A 75 -9.66 2.12 4.00
N TYR A 76 -10.97 2.39 3.84
CA TYR A 76 -11.86 1.49 3.14
C TYR A 76 -11.94 1.83 1.65
N LYS A 77 -11.56 0.88 0.80
CA LYS A 77 -11.53 1.02 -0.67
C LYS A 77 -12.73 0.39 -1.38
N GLY A 78 -13.77 -0.03 -0.64
CA GLY A 78 -14.91 -0.75 -1.18
C GLY A 78 -14.76 -2.27 -1.10
N HIS A 79 -15.74 -3.00 -1.64
CA HIS A 79 -15.69 -4.45 -1.80
C HIS A 79 -15.35 -4.83 -3.25
N VAL A 80 -14.87 -6.06 -3.43
CA VAL A 80 -14.60 -6.65 -4.75
C VAL A 80 -15.68 -7.69 -5.03
N THR A 81 -16.27 -7.63 -6.22
CA THR A 81 -17.24 -8.60 -6.74
C THR A 81 -16.58 -9.76 -7.48
#